data_AF-A0A0A9HN38-F1
#
_entry.id   AF-A0A0A9HN38-F1
#
_cell.length_a   1.000
_cell.length_b   1.000
_cell.length_c   1.000
_cell.angle_alpha   90.00
_cell.angle_beta   90.00
_cell.angle_gamma   90.00
#
_symmetry.space_group_name_H-M   'P 1'
#
loop_
_entity.id
_entity.type
_entity.pdbx_description
1 polymer ?
#
loop_
_entity_poly.entity_id
_entity_poly.type
_entity_poly.pdbx_seq_one_letter_code
_entity_poly.pdbx_strand_id
1 'polypeptide(L)'
;MKEKGVLPCMHMFSSLINGLCFENRLEEACVYFQEMLDKGIRPPGQLFSNLKQALVEGGRISLAQEMALKLDALRKTPLRG
;
A
#
# COMPACT_ATOMS: atom_id res chain seq x y z
N MET A 1 -13.73 12.74 -5.58
CA MET A 1 -12.76 13.76 -6.02
C MET A 1 -11.74 13.11 -6.94
N LYS A 2 -11.89 13.25 -8.26
CA LYS A 2 -10.80 13.09 -9.23
C LYS A 2 -10.63 14.46 -9.85
N GLU A 3 -9.90 15.34 -9.18
CA GLU A 3 -9.65 16.68 -9.68
C GLU A 3 -8.17 17.02 -9.57
N LYS A 4 -7.59 17.21 -10.76
CA LYS A 4 -6.27 17.79 -11.03
C LYS A 4 -5.10 16.92 -10.59
N GLY A 5 -4.20 16.65 -11.54
CA GLY A 5 -3.07 15.73 -11.41
C GLY A 5 -2.00 16.22 -10.44
N VAL A 6 -2.34 16.25 -9.16
CA VAL A 6 -1.39 16.26 -8.06
C VAL A 6 -1.07 14.79 -7.80
N LEU A 7 0.18 14.39 -8.07
CA LEU A 7 0.68 13.10 -7.62
C LEU A 7 0.43 13.00 -6.11
N PRO A 8 -0.40 12.06 -5.63
CA PRO A 8 -0.68 11.98 -4.22
C PRO A 8 0.63 11.72 -3.48
N CYS A 9 0.99 12.61 -2.55
CA CYS A 9 2.19 12.42 -1.74
C CYS A 9 2.07 11.13 -0.91
N MET A 10 3.21 10.57 -0.49
CA MET A 10 3.29 9.40 0.40
C MET A 10 2.31 9.47 1.58
N HIS A 11 2.16 10.64 2.19
CA HIS A 11 1.22 10.87 3.29
C HIS A 11 -0.25 10.70 2.89
N MET A 12 -0.65 11.13 1.70
CA MET A 12 -2.03 11.05 1.22
C MET A 12 -2.45 9.60 0.99
N PHE A 13 -1.59 8.81 0.32
CA PHE A 13 -1.79 7.36 0.21
C PHE A 13 -1.86 6.70 1.58
N SER A 14 -0.93 7.04 2.49
CA SER A 14 -0.89 6.44 3.82
C SER A 14 -2.16 6.71 4.64
N SER A 15 -2.68 7.93 4.61
CA SER A 15 -3.93 8.28 5.28
C SER A 15 -5.13 7.57 4.67
N LEU A 16 -5.21 7.52 3.33
CA LEU A 16 -6.31 6.86 2.62
C LEU A 16 -6.33 5.35 2.89
N ILE A 17 -5.19 4.68 2.77
CA ILE A 17 -5.06 3.24 2.99
C ILE A 17 -5.38 2.90 4.45
N ASN A 18 -4.88 3.66 5.43
CA ASN A 18 -5.24 3.44 6.83
C ASN A 18 -6.75 3.59 7.07
N GLY A 19 -7.37 4.64 6.52
CA GLY A 19 -8.83 4.84 6.61
C GLY A 19 -9.61 3.66 6.06
N LEU A 20 -9.23 3.17 4.87
CA LEU A 20 -9.86 2.00 4.25
C LEU A 20 -9.66 0.72 5.07
N CYS A 21 -8.51 0.55 5.72
CA CYS A 21 -8.30 -0.57 6.66
C CYS A 21 -9.26 -0.48 7.87
N PHE A 22 -9.46 0.71 8.44
CA PHE A 22 -10.40 0.92 9.55
C PHE A 22 -11.85 0.65 9.14
N GLU A 23 -12.23 0.96 7.91
CA GLU A 23 -13.55 0.64 7.35
C GLU A 23 -13.69 -0.82 6.88
N ASN A 24 -12.67 -1.66 7.09
CA ASN A 24 -12.60 -3.04 6.60
C ASN A 24 -12.71 -3.17 5.06
N ARG A 25 -12.44 -2.08 4.33
CA ARG A 25 -12.44 -2.01 2.86
C ARG A 25 -11.06 -2.41 2.31
N LEU A 26 -10.66 -3.63 2.65
CA LEU A 26 -9.30 -4.12 2.44
C LEU A 26 -8.91 -4.25 0.95
N GLU A 27 -9.88 -4.53 0.08
CA GLU A 27 -9.64 -4.62 -1.37
C GLU A 27 -9.23 -3.26 -1.95
N GLU A 28 -9.94 -2.21 -1.58
CA GLU A 28 -9.62 -0.85 -2.00
C GLU A 28 -8.31 -0.38 -1.39
N ALA A 29 -8.05 -0.71 -0.12
CA ALA A 29 -6.78 -0.45 0.53
C ALA A 29 -5.60 -1.08 -0.22
N CYS A 30 -5.77 -2.32 -0.71
CA CYS A 30 -4.77 -2.99 -1.54
C CYS A 30 -4.58 -2.31 -2.90
N VAL A 31 -5.64 -1.86 -3.56
CA VAL A 31 -5.55 -1.15 -4.85
C VAL A 31 -4.74 0.14 -4.69
N TYR A 32 -4.98 0.93 -3.64
CA TYR A 32 -4.21 2.15 -3.40
C TYR A 32 -2.77 1.85 -2.97
N PHE A 33 -2.54 0.78 -2.20
CA PHE A 33 -1.19 0.36 -1.84
C PHE A 33 -0.39 -0.11 -3.08
N GLN A 34 -1.03 -0.84 -3.98
CA GLN A 34 -0.50 -1.23 -5.27
C GLN A 34 -0.13 0.00 -6.11
N GLU A 35 -1.03 0.97 -6.24
CA GLU A 35 -0.78 2.21 -6.98
C GLU A 35 0.41 3.00 -6.39
N MET A 36 0.54 3.02 -5.05
CA MET A 36 1.68 3.63 -4.37
C MET A 36 3.00 2.97 -4.78
N LEU A 37 3.04 1.63 -4.85
CA LEU A 37 4.22 0.88 -5.30
C LEU A 37 4.51 1.07 -6.79
N ASP A 38 3.49 1.04 -7.65
CA ASP A 38 3.63 1.24 -9.11
C ASP A 38 4.14 2.65 -9.44
N LYS A 39 3.84 3.64 -8.59
CA LYS A 39 4.41 4.99 -8.67
C LYS A 39 5.84 5.10 -8.13
N GLY A 40 6.43 4.01 -7.66
CA GLY A 40 7.75 3.99 -7.03
C GLY A 40 7.78 4.65 -5.64
N ILE A 41 6.62 4.91 -5.04
CA ILE A 41 6.53 5.55 -3.74
C ILE A 41 6.66 4.46 -2.66
N ARG A 42 7.69 4.57 -1.83
CA ARG A 42 7.92 3.59 -0.77
C ARG A 42 6.92 3.79 0.38
N PRO A 43 6.11 2.78 0.74
CA PRO A 43 5.21 2.87 1.88
C PRO A 43 6.00 2.96 3.19
N PRO A 44 5.49 3.74 4.18
CA PRO A 44 6.07 3.71 5.51
C PRO A 44 5.90 2.32 6.12
N GLY A 45 6.88 1.89 6.91
CA GLY A 45 6.87 0.54 7.51
C GLY A 45 5.60 0.27 8.33
N GLN A 46 5.13 1.27 9.08
CA GLN A 46 3.90 1.18 9.87
C GLN A 46 2.65 0.93 9.01
N LEU A 47 2.56 1.55 7.82
CA LEU A 47 1.42 1.39 6.93
C LEU A 47 1.31 -0.05 6.41
N PHE A 48 2.44 -0.61 5.97
CA PHE A 48 2.47 -2.00 5.52
C PHE A 48 2.15 -2.97 6.65
N SER A 49 2.67 -2.75 7.85
CA SER A 49 2.33 -3.57 9.03
C SER A 49 0.84 -3.55 9.33
N ASN A 50 0.21 -2.37 9.34
CA ASN A 50 -1.22 -2.22 9.58
C ASN A 50 -2.05 -2.92 8.49
N LEU A 51 -1.74 -2.69 7.21
CA LEU A 51 -2.45 -3.31 6.09
C LEU A 51 -2.30 -4.84 6.12
N LYS A 52 -1.08 -5.34 6.36
CA LYS A 52 -0.81 -6.77 6.49
C LYS A 52 -1.63 -7.39 7.61
N GLN A 53 -1.67 -6.75 8.78
CA GLN A 53 -2.44 -7.23 9.92
C GLN A 53 -3.93 -7.28 9.59
N ALA A 54 -4.48 -6.20 9.04
CA ALA A 54 -5.90 -6.14 8.68
C ALA A 54 -6.27 -7.19 7.61
N LEU A 55 -5.39 -7.45 6.64
CA LEU A 55 -5.58 -8.52 5.65
C LEU A 55 -5.56 -9.92 6.27
N VAL A 56 -4.67 -10.18 7.23
CA VAL A 56 -4.61 -11.48 7.92
C VAL A 56 -5.85 -11.68 8.80
N GLU A 57 -6.26 -10.65 9.55
CA GLU A 57 -7.46 -10.67 10.38
C GLU A 57 -8.74 -10.84 9.53
N GLY A 58 -8.76 -10.24 8.33
CA GLY A 58 -9.83 -10.43 7.34
C GLY A 58 -9.75 -11.72 6.53
N GLY A 59 -8.82 -12.64 6.85
CA GLY A 59 -8.65 -13.93 6.16
C GLY A 59 -8.05 -13.84 4.75
N ARG A 60 -7.61 -12.66 4.31
CA ARG A 60 -7.02 -12.40 2.98
C ARG A 60 -5.50 -12.54 2.97
N ILE A 61 -5.01 -13.68 3.46
CA ILE A 61 -3.57 -13.96 3.62
C ILE A 61 -2.83 -13.91 2.27
N SER A 62 -3.44 -14.41 1.19
CA SER A 62 -2.82 -14.41 -0.14
C SER A 62 -2.50 -12.99 -0.64
N LEU A 63 -3.41 -12.03 -0.41
CA LEU A 63 -3.17 -10.62 -0.77
C LEU A 63 -2.05 -10.02 0.07
N ALA A 64 -2.01 -10.33 1.38
CA ALA A 64 -0.95 -9.85 2.26
C ALA A 64 0.43 -10.34 1.81
N GLN A 65 0.54 -11.60 1.36
CA GLN A 65 1.76 -12.16 0.81
C GLN A 65 2.15 -11.50 -0.52
N GLU A 66 1.19 -11.30 -1.43
CA GLU A 66 1.45 -10.64 -2.71
C GLU A 66 1.99 -9.22 -2.52
N MET A 67 1.37 -8.42 -1.64
CA MET A 67 1.83 -7.07 -1.33
C MET A 67 3.23 -7.06 -0.70
N ALA A 68 3.54 -8.05 0.15
CA ALA A 68 4.87 -8.21 0.74
C ALA A 68 5.95 -8.47 -0.31
N LEU A 69 5.67 -9.35 -1.27
CA LEU A 69 6.59 -9.68 -2.37
C LEU A 69 6.85 -8.47 -3.26
N LYS A 70 5.80 -7.71 -3.61
CA LYS A 70 5.93 -6.48 -4.41
C LYS A 70 6.75 -5.41 -3.69
N LEU A 71 6.53 -5.23 -2.39
CA LEU A 71 7.34 -4.31 -1.58
C LEU A 71 8.81 -4.74 -1.50
N ASP A 72 9.09 -6.04 -1.38
CA ASP A 72 10.45 -6.58 -1.37
C ASP A 72 11.16 -6.40 -2.72
N ALA A 73 10.44 -6.58 -3.83
CA ALA A 73 10.95 -6.29 -5.18
C ALA A 73 11.34 -4.81 -5.35
N LEU A 74 10.55 -3.89 -4.76
CA LEU A 74 10.87 -2.45 -4.74
C LEU A 74 12.09 -2.12 -3.87
N ARG A 75 12.38 -2.93 -2.83
CA ARG A 75 13.58 -2.75 -1.99
C ARG A 75 14.85 -3.29 -2.63
N LYS A 76 14.70 -4.28 -3.52
CA LYS A 76 15.80 -4.92 -4.25
C LYS A 76 16.18 -4.22 -5.55
N THR A 77 15.43 -3.20 -5.98
CA THR A 77 15.77 -2.44 -7.17
C THR A 77 17.10 -1.73 -6.91
N PRO A 78 18.18 -2.08 -7.63
CA PRO A 78 19.46 -1.41 -7.43
C PRO A 78 19.25 0.05 -7.82
N LEU A 79 19.60 0.97 -6.91
CA LEU A 79 19.91 2.34 -7.31
C LEU A 79 21.07 2.20 -8.31
N ARG A 80 20.77 2.20 -9.61
CA ARG A 80 21.79 2.34 -10.64
C ARG A 80 22.42 3.70 -10.40
N GLY A 81 23.62 3.68 -9.82
CA GLY A 81 24.51 4.83 -9.75
C GLY A 81 24.96 5.27 -11.12
#